data_AF-A0A6N2IG57-F1
#
_entry.id   AF-A0A6N2IG57-F1
#
_cell.length_a   1.000
_cell.length_b   1.000
_cell.length_c   1.000
_cell.angle_alpha   90.00
_cell.angle_beta   90.00
_cell.angle_gamma   90.00
#
_symmetry.space_group_name_H-M   'P 1'
#
loop_
_entity.id
_entity.type
_entity.pdbx_description
1 polymer ?
#
loop_
_entity_poly.entity_id
_entity_poly.type
_entity_poly.pdbx_seq_one_letter_code
_entity_poly.pdbx_strand_id
1 'polypeptide(L)'
;MGYDKNTLVNYDLVEPLPGHHDVVVHGNDQGFFEPGRVNESGVPFSAGDTHPTHIADAIRANPSYNGGPVRLVSCHTGTTAKGVLDVPAAQAIANELGVPVKAPTNKVGVSGRLGPGQTPTIFGGGYWRTFLPLAR
;
A
#
# COMPACT_ATOMS: atom_id res chain seq x y z
N MET A 1 -7.32 -0.46 10.09
CA MET A 1 -5.93 -0.90 9.78
C MET A 1 -5.70 -2.29 10.39
N GLY A 2 -4.63 -2.98 9.97
CA GLY A 2 -4.13 -4.16 10.69
C GLY A 2 -3.11 -3.81 11.75
N TYR A 3 -3.05 -4.61 12.81
CA TYR A 3 -2.06 -4.49 13.90
C TYR A 3 -1.16 -5.73 13.99
N ASP A 4 -1.10 -6.53 12.92
CA ASP A 4 -0.14 -7.62 12.87
C ASP A 4 1.29 -7.09 12.74
N LYS A 5 2.25 -7.91 13.17
CA LYS A 5 3.67 -7.56 13.24
C LYS A 5 4.20 -6.96 11.94
N ASN A 6 3.77 -7.46 10.78
CA ASN A 6 4.32 -7.00 9.51
C ASN A 6 3.76 -5.62 9.12
N THR A 7 2.49 -5.33 9.44
CA THR A 7 1.95 -3.97 9.29
C THR A 7 2.68 -2.99 10.21
N LEU A 8 2.81 -3.33 11.50
CA LEU A 8 3.46 -2.44 12.48
C LEU A 8 4.93 -2.21 12.17
N VAL A 9 5.68 -3.24 11.76
CA VAL A 9 7.09 -3.10 11.34
C VAL A 9 7.25 -2.11 10.19
N ASN A 10 6.37 -2.16 9.19
CA ASN A 10 6.45 -1.18 8.09
C ASN A 10 5.98 0.21 8.53
N TYR A 11 4.94 0.29 9.36
CA TYR A 11 4.44 1.56 9.88
C TYR A 11 5.48 2.29 10.73
N ASP A 12 6.15 1.58 11.63
CA ASP A 12 7.09 2.16 12.59
C ASP A 12 8.47 2.44 11.99
N LEU A 13 8.91 1.63 11.02
CA LEU A 13 10.32 1.62 10.59
C LEU A 13 10.57 2.18 9.20
N VAL A 14 9.54 2.36 8.36
CA VAL A 14 9.71 2.97 7.04
C VAL A 14 10.00 4.46 7.19
N GLU A 15 11.05 4.94 6.52
CA GLU A 15 11.29 6.37 6.35
C GLU A 15 10.16 6.97 5.49
N PRO A 16 9.45 8.00 5.98
CA PRO A 16 8.46 8.72 5.19
C PRO A 16 9.05 9.23 3.88
N LEU A 17 8.36 9.04 2.75
CA LEU A 17 8.83 9.61 1.49
C LEU A 17 8.42 11.09 1.40
N PRO A 18 9.36 12.04 1.29
CA PRO A 18 9.01 13.45 1.19
C PRO A 18 8.03 13.73 0.04
N GLY A 19 7.02 14.54 0.34
CA GLY A 19 5.98 14.92 -0.62
C GLY A 19 4.95 13.81 -0.94
N HIS A 20 4.98 12.68 -0.24
CA HIS A 20 4.01 11.60 -0.40
C HIS A 20 3.26 11.33 0.90
N HIS A 21 2.00 10.90 0.78
CA HIS A 21 1.30 10.23 1.85
C HIS A 21 1.56 8.72 1.77
N ASP A 22 2.19 8.17 2.81
CA ASP A 22 2.48 6.74 2.88
C ASP A 22 1.27 5.96 3.38
N VAL A 23 0.96 4.88 2.68
CA VAL A 23 -0.14 3.96 3.02
C VAL A 23 0.44 2.59 3.26
N VAL A 24 0.41 2.16 4.53
CA VAL A 24 0.89 0.84 4.95
C VAL A 24 -0.30 -0.09 5.14
N VAL A 25 -0.37 -1.11 4.30
CA VAL A 25 -1.44 -2.12 4.28
C VAL A 25 -0.91 -3.34 3.55
N HIS A 26 -1.39 -4.53 3.86
CA HIS A 26 -1.01 -5.70 3.06
C HIS A 26 -1.66 -5.66 1.68
N GLY A 27 -1.00 -6.31 0.73
CA GLY A 27 -1.54 -6.60 -0.59
C GLY A 27 -1.21 -8.05 -0.96
N ASN A 28 -2.05 -8.63 -1.80
CA ASN A 28 -1.84 -9.98 -2.33
C ASN A 28 -1.44 -9.94 -3.82
N ASP A 29 -1.05 -11.08 -4.35
CA ASP A 29 -0.63 -11.23 -5.75
C ASP A 29 -1.80 -11.19 -6.75
N GLN A 30 -3.04 -11.05 -6.28
CA GLN A 30 -4.25 -10.93 -7.09
C GLN A 30 -4.69 -9.47 -7.32
N GLY A 31 -4.01 -8.51 -6.69
CA GLY A 31 -4.32 -7.09 -6.81
C GLY A 31 -5.35 -6.57 -5.80
N PHE A 32 -5.63 -7.34 -4.74
CA PHE A 32 -6.44 -6.88 -3.63
C PHE A 32 -5.59 -6.43 -2.45
N PHE A 33 -6.20 -5.63 -1.58
CA PHE A 33 -5.66 -5.29 -0.27
C PHE A 33 -6.17 -6.27 0.78
N GLU A 34 -5.32 -6.59 1.75
CA GLU A 34 -5.70 -7.41 2.91
C GLU A 34 -5.57 -6.55 4.19
N PRO A 35 -6.61 -5.80 4.59
CA PRO A 35 -6.52 -4.91 5.73
C PRO A 35 -6.48 -5.68 7.05
N GLY A 36 -5.26 -6.06 7.45
CA GLY A 36 -4.94 -6.62 8.75
C GLY A 36 -5.39 -8.04 8.99
N ARG A 37 -4.58 -8.76 9.77
CA ARG A 37 -4.90 -10.11 10.26
C ARG A 37 -5.22 -10.15 11.76
N VAL A 38 -4.97 -9.04 12.44
CA VAL A 38 -5.09 -8.86 13.89
C VAL A 38 -5.58 -7.45 14.18
N ASN A 39 -6.63 -7.30 14.99
CA ASN A 39 -7.20 -6.01 15.35
C ASN A 39 -6.38 -5.33 16.47
N GLU A 40 -6.78 -4.12 16.88
CA GLU A 40 -6.06 -3.35 17.91
C GLU A 40 -5.95 -4.09 19.25
N SER A 41 -6.97 -4.89 19.60
CA SER A 41 -7.00 -5.69 20.83
C SER A 41 -6.18 -6.99 20.73
N GLY A 42 -5.46 -7.22 19.63
CA GLY A 42 -4.67 -8.44 19.42
C GLY A 42 -5.49 -9.66 18.98
N VAL A 43 -6.77 -9.49 18.65
CA VAL A 43 -7.66 -10.58 18.24
C VAL A 43 -7.51 -10.83 16.74
N PRO A 44 -7.27 -12.10 16.31
CA PRO A 44 -7.24 -12.44 14.90
C PRO A 44 -8.56 -12.09 14.21
N PHE A 45 -8.47 -11.47 13.04
CA PHE A 45 -9.60 -11.23 12.16
C PHE A 45 -9.14 -11.33 10.70
N SER A 46 -10.07 -11.60 9.80
CA SER A 46 -9.83 -11.40 8.37
C SER A 46 -10.86 -10.40 7.89
N ALA A 47 -10.39 -9.24 7.41
CA ALA A 47 -11.26 -8.31 6.68
C ALA A 47 -11.65 -8.85 5.28
N GLY A 48 -10.99 -9.92 4.82
CA GLY A 48 -11.07 -10.38 3.45
C GLY A 48 -10.40 -9.43 2.47
N ASP A 49 -10.48 -9.80 1.19
CA ASP A 49 -9.98 -8.97 0.09
C ASP A 49 -10.76 -7.66 0.01
N THR A 50 -10.02 -6.56 0.01
CA THR A 50 -10.56 -5.20 -0.05
C THR A 50 -10.24 -4.58 -1.40
N HIS A 51 -11.30 -4.06 -2.04
CA HIS A 51 -11.20 -3.41 -3.34
C HIS A 51 -10.41 -2.08 -3.24
N PRO A 52 -9.61 -1.71 -4.25
CA PRO A 52 -8.81 -0.48 -4.24
C PRO A 52 -9.60 0.80 -3.97
N THR A 53 -10.88 0.87 -4.36
CA THR A 53 -11.74 2.04 -4.09
C THR A 53 -11.96 2.27 -2.59
N HIS A 54 -12.12 1.21 -1.79
CA HIS A 54 -12.25 1.34 -0.34
C HIS A 54 -10.96 1.87 0.31
N ILE A 55 -9.80 1.54 -0.27
CA ILE A 55 -8.52 2.10 0.18
C ILE A 55 -8.43 3.58 -0.19
N ALA A 56 -8.86 3.98 -1.39
CA ALA A 56 -8.92 5.39 -1.77
C ALA A 56 -9.85 6.19 -0.85
N ASP A 57 -11.01 5.64 -0.48
CA ASP A 57 -11.92 6.26 0.50
C ASP A 57 -11.27 6.39 1.88
N ALA A 58 -10.58 5.36 2.35
CA ALA A 58 -9.86 5.40 3.62
C ALA A 58 -8.73 6.44 3.62
N ILE A 59 -8.01 6.59 2.50
CA ILE A 59 -6.98 7.63 2.33
C ILE A 59 -7.64 9.02 2.38
N ARG A 60 -8.73 9.22 1.63
CA ARG A 60 -9.46 10.50 1.58
C ARG A 60 -10.08 10.88 2.92
N ALA A 61 -10.51 9.90 3.71
CA ALA A 61 -11.07 10.10 5.04
C ALA A 61 -10.00 10.28 6.13
N ASN A 62 -8.72 10.06 5.84
CA ASN A 62 -7.65 10.25 6.81
C ASN A 62 -7.43 11.76 7.06
N PRO A 63 -7.61 12.28 8.29
CA PRO A 63 -7.45 13.71 8.57
C PRO A 63 -6.01 14.21 8.37
N SER A 64 -5.03 13.32 8.31
CA SER A 64 -3.63 13.64 8.02
C SER A 64 -3.31 13.68 6.52
N TYR A 65 -4.25 13.31 5.65
CA TYR A 65 -4.09 13.38 4.19
C TYR A 65 -4.66 14.69 3.65
N ASN A 66 -3.77 15.60 3.25
CA ASN A 66 -4.13 16.92 2.71
C ASN A 66 -4.15 16.94 1.17
N GLY A 67 -4.29 15.78 0.53
CA GLY A 67 -4.11 15.61 -0.91
C GLY A 67 -2.65 15.36 -1.32
N GLY A 68 -2.42 15.30 -2.63
CA GLY A 68 -1.09 15.09 -3.22
C GLY A 68 -0.70 13.62 -3.41
N PRO A 69 0.53 13.34 -3.88
CA PRO A 69 0.98 12.00 -4.23
C PRO A 69 0.88 10.99 -3.08
N VAL A 70 0.62 9.73 -3.41
CA VAL A 70 0.54 8.62 -2.46
C VAL A 70 1.66 7.61 -2.75
N ARG A 71 2.26 7.03 -1.71
CA ARG A 71 3.11 5.82 -1.84
C ARG A 71 2.48 4.67 -1.09
N LEU A 72 2.25 3.56 -1.80
CA LEU A 72 1.76 2.32 -1.22
C LEU A 72 2.95 1.48 -0.73
N VAL A 73 3.04 1.26 0.57
CA VAL A 73 3.88 0.21 1.16
C VAL A 73 3.01 -1.03 1.31
N SER A 74 2.63 -1.60 0.16
CA SER A 74 1.72 -2.73 0.04
C SER A 74 2.13 -3.63 -1.12
N CYS A 75 2.41 -4.89 -0.81
CA CYS A 75 2.94 -5.87 -1.76
C CYS A 75 2.08 -5.96 -3.03
N HIS A 76 2.73 -6.08 -4.19
CA HIS A 76 2.10 -6.36 -5.49
C HIS A 76 1.08 -5.33 -6.01
N THR A 77 0.89 -4.19 -5.33
CA THR A 77 -0.11 -3.19 -5.73
C THR A 77 0.22 -2.46 -7.05
N GLY A 78 1.48 -2.53 -7.49
CA GLY A 78 1.92 -2.06 -8.81
C GLY A 78 2.10 -3.16 -9.86
N THR A 79 1.74 -4.41 -9.57
CA THR A 79 1.88 -5.54 -10.51
C THR A 79 0.83 -5.44 -11.62
N THR A 80 1.22 -5.76 -12.86
CA THR A 80 0.35 -5.73 -14.05
C THR A 80 0.33 -7.08 -14.79
N ALA A 81 0.55 -8.17 -14.07
CA ALA A 81 0.71 -9.51 -14.63
C ALA A 81 -0.64 -10.18 -14.97
N LYS A 82 -0.62 -11.17 -15.85
CA LYS A 82 -1.79 -11.95 -16.27
C LYS A 82 -2.41 -12.67 -15.05
N GLY A 83 -3.70 -12.43 -14.76
CA GLY A 83 -4.40 -13.01 -13.60
C GLY A 83 -4.52 -12.08 -12.38
N VAL A 84 -3.93 -10.89 -12.45
CA VAL A 84 -4.23 -9.74 -11.57
C VAL A 84 -5.46 -9.02 -12.14
N LEU A 85 -6.22 -8.28 -11.33
CA LEU A 85 -7.26 -7.35 -11.82
C LEU A 85 -6.82 -6.63 -13.10
N ASP A 86 -7.74 -6.47 -14.07
CA ASP A 86 -7.45 -5.84 -15.38
C ASP A 86 -6.78 -4.45 -15.22
N VAL A 87 -7.09 -3.76 -14.11
CA VAL A 87 -6.46 -2.52 -13.68
C VAL A 87 -5.66 -2.78 -12.40
N PRO A 88 -4.34 -2.47 -12.37
CA PRO A 88 -3.54 -2.58 -11.14
C PRO A 88 -4.16 -1.77 -10.00
N ALA A 89 -4.09 -2.30 -8.77
CA ALA A 89 -4.64 -1.64 -7.59
C ALA A 89 -4.20 -0.17 -7.45
N ALA A 90 -2.92 0.09 -7.68
CA ALA A 90 -2.36 1.44 -7.65
C ALA A 90 -2.92 2.36 -8.74
N GLN A 91 -3.24 1.85 -9.92
CA GLN A 91 -3.86 2.64 -10.99
C GLN A 91 -5.31 2.99 -10.63
N ALA A 92 -6.07 2.06 -10.04
CA ALA A 92 -7.42 2.34 -9.56
C ALA A 92 -7.42 3.44 -8.49
N ILE A 93 -6.49 3.38 -7.53
CA ILE A 93 -6.33 4.45 -6.52
C ILE A 93 -5.90 5.77 -7.17
N ALA A 94 -4.98 5.75 -8.14
CA ALA A 94 -4.54 6.97 -8.82
C ALA A 94 -5.71 7.66 -9.53
N ASN A 95 -6.56 6.89 -10.22
CA ASN A 95 -7.74 7.39 -10.89
C ASN A 95 -8.78 7.93 -9.91
N GLU A 96 -8.99 7.25 -8.78
CA GLU A 96 -9.99 7.63 -7.77
C GLU A 96 -9.58 8.88 -6.98
N LEU A 97 -8.30 9.01 -6.62
CA LEU A 97 -7.78 10.16 -5.89
C LEU A 97 -7.41 11.34 -6.80
N GLY A 98 -7.23 11.11 -8.11
CA GLY A 98 -6.80 12.15 -9.05
C GLY A 98 -5.35 12.61 -8.86
N VAL A 99 -4.50 11.77 -8.27
CA VAL A 99 -3.10 12.08 -7.91
C VAL A 99 -2.15 10.94 -8.28
N PRO A 100 -0.84 11.20 -8.42
CA PRO A 100 0.14 10.13 -8.65
C PRO A 100 0.20 9.12 -7.49
N VAL A 101 0.29 7.84 -7.83
CA VAL A 101 0.45 6.75 -6.85
C VAL A 101 1.70 5.94 -7.16
N LYS A 102 2.64 5.89 -6.22
CA LYS A 102 3.85 5.08 -6.28
C LYS A 102 3.63 3.75 -5.58
N ALA A 103 3.86 2.63 -6.27
CA ALA A 103 3.57 1.30 -5.75
C ALA A 103 4.64 0.26 -6.17
N PRO A 104 4.86 -0.79 -5.37
CA PRO A 104 5.83 -1.83 -5.68
C PRO A 104 5.25 -2.85 -6.65
N THR A 105 6.06 -3.34 -7.58
CA THR A 105 5.66 -4.42 -8.51
C THR A 105 5.78 -5.83 -7.91
N ASN A 106 6.24 -5.95 -6.67
CA ASN A 106 6.40 -7.22 -5.95
C ASN A 106 6.27 -6.99 -4.43
N LYS A 107 6.64 -7.98 -3.61
CA LYS A 107 6.73 -7.86 -2.16
C LYS A 107 7.61 -6.67 -1.78
N VAL A 108 7.20 -5.94 -0.76
CA VAL A 108 7.88 -4.74 -0.24
C VAL A 108 8.02 -4.83 1.28
N GLY A 109 9.10 -4.29 1.83
CA GLY A 109 9.17 -4.07 3.27
C GLY A 109 10.54 -3.62 3.76
N VAL A 110 10.64 -3.53 5.08
CA VAL A 110 11.85 -3.17 5.83
C VAL A 110 12.25 -4.30 6.79
N SER A 111 13.48 -4.24 7.30
CA SER A 111 13.95 -5.21 8.29
C SER A 111 13.50 -4.83 9.70
N GLY A 112 12.81 -5.73 10.40
CA GLY A 112 12.47 -5.53 11.81
C GLY A 112 13.67 -5.46 12.76
N ARG A 113 14.91 -5.58 12.27
CA ARG A 113 16.15 -5.58 13.08
C ARG A 113 16.95 -4.27 12.99
N LEU A 114 16.68 -3.41 12.02
CA LEU A 114 17.55 -2.28 11.66
C LEU A 114 17.08 -0.91 12.18
N GLY A 115 16.03 -0.87 13.00
CA GLY A 115 15.50 0.36 13.59
C GLY A 115 14.74 1.25 12.59
N PRO A 116 14.26 2.44 13.01
CA PRO A 116 13.50 3.34 12.14
C PRO A 116 14.32 4.01 11.04
N GLY A 117 13.64 4.62 10.08
CA GLY A 117 14.25 5.40 9.00
C GLY A 117 14.77 4.56 7.82
N GLN A 118 14.17 3.38 7.62
CA GLN A 118 14.56 2.48 6.54
C GLN A 118 13.84 2.83 5.24
N THR A 119 14.59 2.87 4.13
CA THR A 119 13.99 2.85 2.80
C THR A 119 13.49 1.42 2.49
N PRO A 120 12.19 1.22 2.23
CA PRO A 120 11.65 -0.11 1.92
C PRO A 120 12.24 -0.65 0.61
N THR A 121 12.62 -1.93 0.64
CA THR A 121 13.15 -2.63 -0.53
C THR A 121 12.04 -3.44 -1.19
N ILE A 122 12.19 -3.67 -2.50
CA ILE A 122 11.29 -4.54 -3.26
C ILE A 122 12.04 -5.84 -3.57
N PHE A 123 11.43 -6.96 -3.19
CA PHE A 123 12.04 -8.28 -3.32
C PHE A 123 11.89 -8.83 -4.74
N GLY A 124 12.66 -9.88 -5.05
CA GLY A 124 12.47 -10.69 -6.27
C GLY A 124 12.68 -9.91 -7.58
N GLY A 125 13.57 -8.91 -7.59
CA GLY A 125 13.83 -8.07 -8.75
C GLY A 125 12.70 -7.09 -9.09
N GLY A 126 11.72 -6.92 -8.19
CA GLY A 126 10.68 -5.92 -8.36
C GLY A 126 11.23 -4.49 -8.21
N TYR A 127 10.41 -3.52 -8.62
CA TYR A 127 10.78 -2.11 -8.66
C TYR A 127 9.58 -1.23 -8.34
N TRP A 128 9.85 0.03 -7.99
CA TRP A 128 8.80 1.02 -7.73
C TRP A 128 8.28 1.55 -9.06
N ARG A 129 6.96 1.54 -9.24
CA ARG A 129 6.28 2.12 -10.40
C ARG A 129 5.37 3.24 -9.95
N THR A 130 5.35 4.34 -10.70
CA THR A 130 4.40 5.42 -10.49
C THR A 130 3.28 5.32 -11.51
N PHE A 131 2.05 5.39 -11.02
CA PHE A 131 0.82 5.42 -11.80
C PHE A 131 0.27 6.84 -11.76
N LEU A 132 -0.05 7.39 -12.93
CA LEU A 132 -0.64 8.71 -13.06
C LEU A 132 -2.15 8.56 -13.22
N PRO A 133 -2.95 9.51 -12.70
CA PRO A 133 -4.39 9.51 -12.95
C PRO A 133 -4.65 9.59 -14.45
N LEU A 134 -5.45 8.67 -14.96
CA LEU A 134 -5.93 8.74 -16.34
C LEU A 134 -7.07 9.75 -16.37
N ALA A 135 -6.96 10.79 -17.20
CA ALA A 135 -8.02 11.78 -17.36
C ALA A 135 -9.35 11.09 -17.75
N ARG A 136 -10.44 11.51 -17.10
CA ARG A 136 -11.80 11.20 -17.55
C ARG A 136 -12.18 12.12 -18.71
#